data_AF-A0ABD1GF41-F1
#
_entry.id   AF-A0ABD1GF41-F1
#
_cell.length_a   1.000
_cell.length_b   1.000
_cell.length_c   1.000
_cell.angle_alpha   90.00
_cell.angle_beta   90.00
_cell.angle_gamma   90.00
#
_symmetry.space_group_name_H-M   'P 1'
#
loop_
_entity.id
_entity.type
_entity.pdbx_description
1 polymer ?
#
loop_
_entity_poly.entity_id
_entity_poly.type
_entity_poly.pdbx_seq_one_letter_code
_entity_poly.pdbx_strand_id
1 'polypeptide(L)'
;MLKLSRQLLRSSSAAQAWMSTAPANFEPGARIFAPYSIYKGKAALSADPLLPKFTKLETGDYRVERRGVIMLTFWPSIGERKYDWEKRQKFALSATEVGSLINLGPKDSCEFFHDPSMLSSNAGQVRKSLSIKAHADGSGYFVCLSVINNAVNTNDRFVVPVTAAEFAVMRTAFSFALPHIMGWDKTVAKLPFSGDHQGSGSGSGSGMVFRQAQTSEWDR
;
A
#
# COMPACT_ATOMS: atom_id res chain seq x y z
N MET A 1 -68.91 -14.77 -18.01
CA MET A 1 -69.05 -14.60 -16.54
C MET A 1 -67.99 -15.49 -15.90
N LEU A 2 -67.07 -15.10 -15.03
CA LEU A 2 -66.83 -13.91 -14.23
C LEU A 2 -65.29 -13.81 -14.04
N LYS A 3 -64.78 -12.60 -13.86
CA LYS A 3 -63.37 -12.26 -13.55
C LYS A 3 -62.97 -12.83 -12.17
N LEU A 4 -61.68 -13.17 -11.97
CA LEU A 4 -60.81 -12.43 -11.03
C LEU A 4 -59.34 -12.88 -11.11
N SER A 5 -58.50 -11.88 -11.30
CA SER A 5 -57.04 -11.82 -11.24
C SER A 5 -56.50 -11.96 -9.81
N ARG A 6 -55.35 -12.65 -9.65
CA ARG A 6 -54.40 -12.38 -8.55
C ARG A 6 -52.97 -12.40 -9.08
N GLN A 7 -52.38 -11.20 -9.10
CA GLN A 7 -50.96 -10.98 -9.30
C GLN A 7 -50.19 -11.56 -8.11
N LEU A 8 -49.22 -12.43 -8.37
CA LEU A 8 -48.23 -12.85 -7.39
C LEU A 8 -47.15 -11.77 -7.33
N LEU A 9 -47.12 -11.04 -6.21
CA LEU A 9 -46.07 -10.10 -5.89
C LEU A 9 -44.73 -10.85 -5.80
N ARG A 10 -43.75 -10.39 -6.60
CA ARG A 10 -42.34 -10.67 -6.39
C ARG A 10 -41.90 -9.98 -5.11
N SER A 11 -41.72 -10.72 -4.02
CA SER A 11 -40.99 -10.22 -2.86
C SER A 11 -39.50 -10.22 -3.20
N SER A 12 -38.98 -9.04 -3.57
CA SER A 12 -37.56 -8.77 -3.60
C SER A 12 -37.03 -8.79 -2.16
N SER A 13 -36.47 -9.93 -1.74
CA SER A 13 -35.65 -10.01 -0.53
C SER A 13 -34.36 -9.25 -0.79
N ALA A 14 -34.32 -7.97 -0.38
CA ALA A 14 -33.07 -7.26 -0.21
C ALA A 14 -32.25 -8.03 0.83
N ALA A 15 -31.20 -8.71 0.38
CA ALA A 15 -30.18 -9.24 1.27
C ALA A 15 -29.52 -8.05 1.96
N GLN A 16 -30.03 -7.69 3.14
CA GLN A 16 -29.32 -6.82 4.07
C GLN A 16 -28.08 -7.60 4.51
N ALA A 17 -26.98 -7.40 3.79
CA ALA A 17 -25.67 -7.81 4.24
C ALA A 17 -25.38 -7.08 5.56
N TRP A 18 -25.35 -7.83 6.65
CA TRP A 18 -24.88 -7.36 7.94
C TRP A 18 -23.37 -7.11 7.85
N MET A 19 -22.98 -5.98 7.30
CA MET A 19 -21.65 -5.43 7.58
C MET A 19 -21.72 -4.90 9.02
N SER A 20 -21.27 -5.71 9.97
CA SER A 20 -20.98 -5.23 11.30
C SER A 20 -19.85 -4.19 11.19
N THR A 21 -20.20 -2.92 11.20
CA THR A 21 -19.27 -1.79 11.27
C THR A 21 -18.96 -1.42 12.71
N ALA A 22 -19.14 -2.33 13.67
CA ALA A 22 -18.69 -2.08 15.03
C ALA A 22 -17.18 -1.79 14.96
N PRO A 23 -16.73 -0.55 15.30
CA PRO A 23 -15.32 -0.27 15.31
C PRO A 23 -14.71 -1.24 16.31
N ALA A 24 -13.79 -2.09 15.85
CA ALA A 24 -12.93 -2.80 16.78
C ALA A 24 -12.22 -1.70 17.59
N ASN A 25 -12.45 -1.67 18.89
CA ASN A 25 -11.77 -0.75 19.80
C ASN A 25 -10.30 -1.18 19.88
N PHE A 26 -9.51 -0.73 18.91
CA PHE A 26 -8.07 -0.87 18.97
C PHE A 26 -7.52 0.14 19.98
N GLU A 27 -6.63 -0.32 20.85
CA GLU A 27 -5.93 0.57 21.78
C GLU A 27 -5.25 1.71 21.03
N PRO A 28 -5.38 2.98 21.48
CA PRO A 28 -4.70 4.10 20.87
C PRO A 28 -3.19 3.84 20.76
N GLY A 29 -2.67 3.82 19.53
CA GLY A 29 -1.26 3.54 19.26
C GLY A 29 -0.89 2.07 19.08
N ALA A 30 -1.85 1.14 19.15
CA ALA A 30 -1.61 -0.26 18.78
C ALA A 30 -1.16 -0.37 17.32
N ARG A 31 -0.16 -1.23 17.08
CA ARG A 31 0.24 -1.58 15.72
C ARG A 31 -0.71 -2.64 15.18
N ILE A 32 -1.33 -2.35 14.05
CA ILE A 32 -2.15 -3.29 13.29
C ILE A 32 -1.27 -3.88 12.19
N PHE A 33 -1.25 -5.19 12.08
CA PHE A 33 -0.53 -5.92 11.03
C PHE A 33 -1.56 -6.59 10.11
N ALA A 34 -1.61 -6.15 8.85
CA ALA A 34 -2.58 -6.65 7.87
C ALA A 34 -1.94 -6.90 6.49
N PRO A 35 -0.91 -7.77 6.40
CA PRO A 35 -0.23 -8.03 5.14
C PRO A 35 -1.11 -8.83 4.19
N TYR A 36 -1.15 -8.43 2.91
CA TYR A 36 -1.70 -9.28 1.85
C TYR A 36 -0.67 -10.33 1.44
N SER A 37 -1.00 -11.61 1.51
CA SER A 37 -0.05 -12.71 1.32
C SER A 37 -0.48 -13.68 0.21
N ILE A 38 0.46 -14.08 -0.62
CA ILE A 38 0.32 -15.02 -1.73
C ILE A 38 1.24 -16.22 -1.47
N TYR A 39 0.67 -17.43 -1.49
CA TYR A 39 1.39 -18.67 -1.21
C TYR A 39 1.46 -19.55 -2.46
N LYS A 40 2.67 -19.91 -2.90
CA LYS A 40 2.92 -20.74 -4.10
C LYS A 40 3.95 -21.83 -3.82
N GLY A 41 4.02 -22.82 -4.72
CA GLY A 41 4.77 -24.06 -4.47
C GLY A 41 6.25 -23.88 -4.07
N LYS A 42 6.94 -22.87 -4.60
CA LYS A 42 8.39 -22.65 -4.33
C LYS A 42 8.70 -21.51 -3.37
N ALA A 43 7.81 -20.54 -3.26
CA ALA A 43 8.00 -19.35 -2.43
C ALA A 43 6.65 -18.70 -2.14
N ALA A 44 6.64 -17.83 -1.15
CA ALA A 44 5.52 -16.99 -0.83
C ALA A 44 5.96 -15.53 -0.71
N LEU A 45 5.00 -14.64 -0.91
CA LEU A 45 5.16 -13.20 -0.96
C LEU A 45 4.11 -12.58 -0.05
N SER A 46 4.49 -11.61 0.77
CA SER A 46 3.55 -10.68 1.39
C SER A 46 3.89 -9.24 1.05
N ALA A 47 2.87 -8.39 1.06
CA ALA A 47 2.99 -6.95 0.93
C ALA A 47 2.29 -6.25 2.10
N ASP A 48 3.01 -5.34 2.76
CA ASP A 48 2.52 -4.57 3.91
C ASP A 48 2.87 -3.08 3.75
N PRO A 49 1.91 -2.15 3.88
CA PRO A 49 2.21 -0.72 3.85
C PRO A 49 2.91 -0.28 5.15
N LEU A 50 4.09 0.29 5.02
CA LEU A 50 4.80 0.94 6.12
C LEU A 50 4.62 2.45 6.02
N LEU A 51 3.87 3.03 6.94
CA LEU A 51 3.57 4.46 6.96
C LEU A 51 4.82 5.34 7.16
N PRO A 52 4.79 6.59 6.68
CA PRO A 52 5.86 7.55 6.91
C PRO A 52 6.00 7.86 8.40
N LYS A 53 7.20 8.29 8.77
CA LYS A 53 7.45 8.91 10.08
C LYS A 53 7.46 10.42 9.93
N PHE A 54 6.92 11.10 10.92
CA PHE A 54 6.89 12.56 10.98
C PHE A 54 7.75 13.04 12.13
N THR A 55 8.42 14.18 11.92
CA THR A 55 9.14 14.90 12.97
C THR A 55 8.48 16.26 13.19
N LYS A 56 8.42 16.68 14.45
CA LYS A 56 7.84 17.97 14.86
C LYS A 56 8.88 19.07 14.65
N LEU A 57 8.46 20.16 14.04
CA LEU A 57 9.26 21.36 13.82
C LEU A 57 9.16 22.31 15.02
N GLU A 58 10.11 23.23 15.13
CA GLU A 58 10.11 24.28 16.16
C GLU A 58 8.84 25.16 16.08
N THR A 59 8.28 25.35 14.88
CA THR A 59 7.02 26.07 14.66
C THR A 59 5.79 25.36 15.24
N GLY A 60 5.94 24.10 15.68
CA GLY A 60 4.83 23.24 16.10
C GLY A 60 4.24 22.39 14.97
N ASP A 61 4.61 22.66 13.72
CA ASP A 61 4.20 21.89 12.55
C ASP A 61 4.89 20.52 12.48
N TYR A 62 4.47 19.68 11.53
CA TYR A 62 5.07 18.36 11.30
C TYR A 62 5.53 18.25 9.85
N ARG A 63 6.71 17.65 9.65
CA ARG A 63 7.20 17.27 8.33
C ARG A 63 7.47 15.78 8.26
N VAL A 64 7.39 15.20 7.06
CA VAL A 64 7.82 13.82 6.82
C VAL A 64 9.34 13.73 7.05
N GLU A 65 9.74 12.89 7.99
CA GLU A 65 11.14 12.57 8.29
C GLU A 65 11.60 11.36 7.46
N ARG A 66 10.79 10.30 7.45
CA ARG A 66 11.04 9.09 6.69
C ARG A 66 9.82 8.81 5.83
N ARG A 67 10.02 8.70 4.51
CA ARG A 67 8.96 8.31 3.58
C ARG A 67 8.44 6.91 3.91
N GLY A 68 7.14 6.69 3.69
CA GLY A 68 6.55 5.36 3.75
C GLY A 68 6.94 4.53 2.52
N VAL A 69 6.72 3.22 2.62
CA VAL A 69 7.02 2.23 1.57
C VAL A 69 5.96 1.13 1.59
N ILE A 70 5.86 0.37 0.50
CA ILE A 70 5.23 -0.96 0.55
C ILE A 70 6.35 -1.99 0.74
N MET A 71 6.36 -2.66 1.89
CA MET A 71 7.35 -3.68 2.19
C MET A 71 6.92 -5.01 1.59
N LEU A 72 7.67 -5.50 0.62
CA LEU A 72 7.55 -6.87 0.13
C LEU A 72 8.45 -7.79 0.95
N THR A 73 7.89 -8.89 1.43
CA THR A 73 8.64 -9.94 2.14
C THR A 73 8.44 -11.27 1.43
N PHE A 74 9.53 -11.91 1.04
CA PHE A 74 9.58 -13.21 0.38
C PHE A 74 10.14 -14.24 1.33
N TRP A 75 9.68 -15.48 1.23
CA TRP A 75 10.28 -16.61 1.95
C TRP A 75 10.17 -17.91 1.15
N PRO A 76 11.14 -18.81 1.25
CA PRO A 76 11.19 -20.02 0.44
C PRO A 76 10.26 -21.09 1.02
N SER A 77 9.75 -21.96 0.14
CA SER A 77 9.04 -23.16 0.54
C SER A 77 10.02 -24.19 1.12
N ILE A 78 9.61 -24.87 2.19
CA ILE A 78 10.32 -25.99 2.82
C ILE A 78 9.50 -27.28 2.85
N GLY A 79 8.42 -27.31 2.07
CA GLY A 79 7.51 -28.45 1.97
C GLY A 79 6.13 -28.01 1.53
N GLU A 80 5.23 -28.98 1.40
CA GLU A 80 3.85 -28.69 1.02
C GLU A 80 3.21 -27.72 2.02
N ARG A 81 2.88 -26.51 1.53
CA ARG A 81 2.27 -25.43 2.31
C ARG A 81 3.06 -25.03 3.56
N LYS A 82 4.37 -25.27 3.57
CA LYS A 82 5.30 -24.90 4.65
C LYS A 82 6.36 -23.97 4.10
N TYR A 83 6.69 -22.94 4.87
CA TYR A 83 7.58 -21.88 4.43
C TYR A 83 8.55 -21.49 5.54
N ASP A 84 9.79 -21.21 5.16
CA ASP A 84 10.86 -20.84 6.11
C ASP A 84 10.90 -19.33 6.32
N TRP A 85 10.28 -18.88 7.40
CA TRP A 85 10.26 -17.48 7.79
C TRP A 85 11.65 -16.93 8.13
N GLU A 86 12.57 -17.76 8.63
CA GLU A 86 13.91 -17.32 9.02
C GLU A 86 14.78 -16.96 7.80
N LYS A 87 14.53 -17.60 6.66
CA LYS A 87 15.18 -17.29 5.38
C LYS A 87 14.45 -16.24 4.55
N ARG A 88 13.63 -15.39 5.18
CA ARG A 88 12.89 -14.35 4.48
C ARG A 88 13.82 -13.25 3.94
N GLN A 89 13.53 -12.76 2.74
CA GLN A 89 14.17 -11.58 2.17
C GLN A 89 13.15 -10.44 1.98
N LYS A 90 13.62 -9.20 2.14
CA LYS A 90 12.78 -8.00 2.07
C LYS A 90 13.19 -7.08 0.93
N PHE A 91 12.21 -6.44 0.31
CA PHE A 91 12.37 -5.39 -0.69
C PHE A 91 11.34 -4.28 -0.44
N ALA A 92 11.79 -3.04 -0.29
CA ALA A 92 10.89 -1.93 0.03
C ALA A 92 10.56 -1.16 -1.25
N LEU A 93 9.30 -1.14 -1.67
CA LEU A 93 8.87 -0.30 -2.79
C LEU A 93 8.63 1.13 -2.30
N SER A 94 9.38 2.08 -2.85
CA SER A 94 9.10 3.51 -2.72
C SER A 94 7.80 3.90 -3.45
N ALA A 95 7.27 5.09 -3.18
CA ALA A 95 6.07 5.59 -3.86
C ALA A 95 6.21 5.59 -5.39
N THR A 96 7.40 5.90 -5.92
CA THR A 96 7.68 5.87 -7.36
C THR A 96 7.65 4.46 -7.92
N GLU A 97 8.27 3.49 -7.24
CA GLU A 97 8.30 2.09 -7.68
C GLU A 97 6.91 1.44 -7.57
N VAL A 98 6.11 1.84 -6.57
CA VAL A 98 4.69 1.53 -6.50
C VAL A 98 3.96 2.08 -7.73
N GLY A 99 4.22 3.33 -8.12
CA GLY A 99 3.69 3.94 -9.33
C GLY A 99 4.00 3.13 -10.60
N SER A 100 5.25 2.66 -10.74
CA SER A 100 5.64 1.78 -11.84
C SER A 100 4.89 0.45 -11.82
N LEU A 101 4.72 -0.18 -10.66
CA LEU A 101 4.01 -1.45 -10.52
C LEU A 101 2.53 -1.33 -10.86
N ILE A 102 1.84 -0.32 -10.35
CA ILE A 102 0.40 -0.14 -10.60
C ILE A 102 0.10 0.22 -12.06
N ASN A 103 1.07 0.82 -12.75
CA ASN A 103 0.96 1.19 -14.17
C ASN A 103 1.44 0.09 -15.14
N LEU A 104 1.80 -1.10 -14.65
CA LEU A 104 2.20 -2.21 -15.51
C LEU A 104 1.05 -2.65 -16.42
N GLY A 105 1.27 -2.55 -17.73
CA GLY A 105 0.40 -3.15 -18.74
C GLY A 105 0.45 -4.67 -18.74
N PRO A 106 -0.43 -5.32 -19.54
CA PRO A 106 -0.56 -6.78 -19.58
C PRO A 106 0.64 -7.51 -20.19
N LYS A 107 1.53 -6.80 -20.89
CA LYS A 107 2.74 -7.35 -21.52
C LYS A 107 4.03 -6.71 -21.01
N ASP A 108 3.90 -5.75 -20.09
CA ASP A 108 5.02 -4.95 -19.66
C ASP A 108 5.83 -5.66 -18.57
N SER A 109 6.98 -5.09 -18.27
CA SER A 109 7.78 -5.48 -17.12
C SER A 109 8.42 -4.26 -16.47
N CYS A 110 8.75 -4.39 -15.18
CA CYS A 110 9.56 -3.41 -14.47
C CYS A 110 10.64 -4.11 -13.65
N GLU A 111 11.73 -3.40 -13.40
CA GLU A 111 12.85 -3.90 -12.59
C GLU A 111 13.38 -2.77 -11.70
N PHE A 112 13.69 -3.13 -10.45
CA PHE A 112 14.15 -2.21 -9.43
C PHE A 112 15.41 -2.75 -8.75
N PHE A 113 16.36 -1.87 -8.47
CA PHE A 113 17.66 -2.25 -7.91
C PHE A 113 17.95 -1.48 -6.63
N HIS A 114 18.16 -2.20 -5.54
CA HIS A 114 18.45 -1.64 -4.22
C HIS A 114 19.81 -2.13 -3.74
N ASP A 115 20.61 -1.20 -3.23
CA ASP A 115 21.77 -1.47 -2.39
C ASP A 115 21.46 -0.96 -0.97
N PRO A 116 21.19 -1.85 0.01
CA PRO A 116 20.86 -1.45 1.37
C PRO A 116 21.95 -0.62 2.07
N SER A 117 23.19 -0.74 1.60
CA SER A 117 24.37 -0.09 2.14
C SER A 117 24.85 1.06 1.25
N MET A 118 24.03 1.51 0.30
CA MET A 118 24.36 2.64 -0.57
C MET A 118 24.74 3.87 0.27
N LEU A 119 25.77 4.59 -0.15
CA LEU A 119 26.35 5.75 0.57
C LEU A 119 27.05 5.41 1.90
N SER A 120 27.31 4.14 2.18
CA SER A 120 28.18 3.69 3.29
C SER A 120 29.46 3.04 2.77
N SER A 121 30.39 2.72 3.67
CA SER A 121 31.60 1.94 3.36
C SER A 121 31.31 0.52 2.84
N ASN A 122 30.10 0.02 3.05
CA ASN A 122 29.67 -1.33 2.67
C ASN A 122 28.89 -1.36 1.34
N ALA A 123 28.86 -0.24 0.60
CA ALA A 123 28.19 -0.18 -0.69
C ALA A 123 28.70 -1.27 -1.65
N GLY A 124 27.78 -1.84 -2.43
CA GLY A 124 28.03 -2.91 -3.40
C GLY A 124 28.15 -4.31 -2.80
N GLN A 125 28.22 -4.45 -1.47
CA GLN A 125 28.31 -5.77 -0.83
C GLN A 125 27.00 -6.55 -0.91
N VAL A 126 25.86 -5.85 -0.82
CA VAL A 126 24.52 -6.46 -0.95
C VAL A 126 23.77 -5.78 -2.07
N ARG A 127 23.29 -6.56 -3.03
CA ARG A 127 22.52 -6.07 -4.18
C ARG A 127 21.22 -6.84 -4.28
N LYS A 128 20.12 -6.10 -4.33
CA LYS A 128 18.78 -6.65 -4.51
C LYS A 128 18.22 -6.20 -5.85
N SER A 129 17.81 -7.15 -6.69
CA SER A 129 17.01 -6.86 -7.88
C SER A 129 15.62 -7.46 -7.71
N LEU A 130 14.58 -6.64 -7.87
CA LEU A 130 13.21 -7.08 -7.96
C LEU A 130 12.73 -6.87 -9.39
N SER A 131 12.27 -7.93 -10.04
CA SER A 131 11.64 -7.85 -11.36
C SER A 131 10.21 -8.35 -11.33
N ILE A 132 9.34 -7.69 -12.07
CA ILE A 132 7.94 -8.07 -12.27
C ILE A 132 7.73 -8.20 -13.77
N LYS A 133 7.43 -9.42 -14.24
CA LYS A 133 7.33 -9.73 -15.68
C LYS A 133 6.03 -10.44 -15.98
N ALA A 134 5.28 -9.96 -16.97
CA ALA A 134 4.06 -10.62 -17.42
C ALA A 134 4.34 -12.07 -17.86
N HIS A 135 3.39 -12.97 -17.60
CA HIS A 135 3.39 -14.31 -18.19
C HIS A 135 3.18 -14.20 -19.70
N ALA A 136 3.79 -15.09 -20.48
CA ALA A 136 3.66 -15.09 -21.94
C ALA A 136 2.21 -15.31 -22.41
N ASP A 137 1.41 -16.02 -21.61
CA ASP A 137 -0.01 -16.31 -21.86
C ASP A 137 -0.97 -15.23 -21.30
N GLY A 138 -0.44 -14.18 -20.67
CA GLY A 138 -1.24 -13.12 -20.05
C GLY A 138 -1.99 -13.52 -18.78
N SER A 139 -1.74 -14.72 -18.22
CA SER A 139 -2.44 -15.24 -17.04
C SER A 139 -2.05 -14.55 -15.72
N GLY A 140 -1.01 -13.71 -15.73
CA GLY A 140 -0.46 -13.09 -14.54
C GLY A 140 0.95 -12.53 -14.73
N TYR A 141 1.71 -12.50 -13.65
CA TYR A 141 3.06 -11.95 -13.57
C TYR A 141 3.96 -12.82 -12.70
N PHE A 142 5.23 -12.95 -13.07
CA PHE A 142 6.26 -13.42 -12.16
C PHE A 142 6.83 -12.25 -11.38
N VAL A 143 6.74 -12.33 -10.05
CA VAL A 143 7.45 -11.43 -9.14
C VAL A 143 8.71 -12.16 -8.65
N CYS A 144 9.87 -11.66 -9.04
CA CYS A 144 11.17 -12.30 -8.82
C CYS A 144 12.10 -11.39 -8.03
N LEU A 145 12.51 -11.81 -6.83
CA LEU A 145 13.53 -11.14 -6.01
C LEU A 145 14.83 -11.94 -6.07
N SER A 146 15.91 -11.29 -6.48
CA SER A 146 17.28 -11.80 -6.39
C SER A 146 18.06 -10.98 -5.36
N VAL A 147 18.71 -11.64 -4.40
CA VAL A 147 19.54 -11.01 -3.37
C VAL A 147 20.93 -11.61 -3.44
N ILE A 148 21.89 -10.82 -3.90
CA ILE A 148 23.30 -11.18 -3.91
C ILE A 148 23.95 -10.51 -2.71
N ASN A 149 24.56 -11.29 -1.82
CA ASN A 149 25.32 -10.78 -0.69
C ASN A 149 26.74 -11.34 -0.75
N ASN A 150 27.66 -10.49 -1.22
CA ASN A 150 29.06 -10.80 -1.41
C ASN A 150 29.82 -10.93 -0.08
N ALA A 151 29.34 -10.30 1.00
CA ALA A 151 30.02 -10.34 2.30
C ALA A 151 29.98 -11.75 2.93
N VAL A 152 28.92 -12.52 2.67
CA VAL A 152 28.77 -13.91 3.13
C VAL A 152 28.61 -14.91 1.98
N ASN A 153 28.93 -14.49 0.75
CA ASN A 153 28.88 -15.29 -0.47
C ASN A 153 27.55 -16.05 -0.68
N THR A 154 26.43 -15.35 -0.57
CA THR A 154 25.08 -15.93 -0.81
C THR A 154 24.41 -15.30 -2.02
N ASN A 155 23.58 -16.10 -2.69
CA ASN A 155 22.77 -15.69 -3.83
C ASN A 155 21.38 -16.32 -3.70
N ASP A 156 20.46 -15.59 -3.08
CA ASP A 156 19.09 -16.03 -2.88
C ASP A 156 18.22 -15.57 -4.05
N ARG A 157 17.34 -16.45 -4.53
CA ARG A 157 16.37 -16.13 -5.57
C ARG A 157 14.99 -16.67 -5.24
N PHE A 158 14.00 -15.78 -5.24
CA PHE A 158 12.60 -16.08 -4.97
C PHE A 158 11.78 -15.77 -6.21
N VAL A 159 10.96 -16.72 -6.64
CA VAL A 159 10.07 -16.54 -7.79
C VAL A 159 8.66 -16.91 -7.35
N VAL A 160 7.76 -15.93 -7.40
CA VAL A 160 6.35 -16.12 -7.04
C VAL A 160 5.50 -15.83 -8.29
N PRO A 161 4.86 -16.85 -8.89
CA PRO A 161 3.85 -16.62 -9.92
C PRO A 161 2.61 -16.00 -9.27
N VAL A 162 2.19 -14.83 -9.76
CA VAL A 162 1.04 -14.07 -9.30
C VAL A 162 0.02 -14.06 -10.43
N THR A 163 -1.17 -14.59 -10.17
CA THR A 163 -2.26 -14.60 -11.15
C THR A 163 -2.76 -13.18 -11.44
N ALA A 164 -3.47 -13.00 -12.56
CA ALA A 164 -4.09 -11.71 -12.89
C ALA A 164 -5.04 -11.21 -11.78
N ALA A 165 -5.76 -12.12 -11.11
CA ALA A 165 -6.63 -11.80 -9.99
C ALA A 165 -5.84 -11.33 -8.75
N GLU A 166 -4.80 -12.07 -8.36
CA GLU A 166 -3.94 -11.68 -7.24
C GLU A 166 -3.23 -10.35 -7.51
N PHE A 167 -2.79 -10.11 -8.75
CA PHE A 167 -2.17 -8.86 -9.15
C PHE A 167 -3.16 -7.70 -9.19
N ALA A 168 -4.43 -7.94 -9.54
CA ALA A 168 -5.49 -6.93 -9.42
C ALA A 168 -5.69 -6.49 -7.96
N VAL A 169 -5.70 -7.43 -7.01
CA VAL A 169 -5.74 -7.09 -5.57
C VAL A 169 -4.54 -6.23 -5.17
N MET A 170 -3.33 -6.61 -5.59
CA MET A 170 -2.13 -5.81 -5.32
C MET A 170 -2.25 -4.39 -5.89
N ARG A 171 -2.66 -4.24 -7.16
CA ARG A 171 -2.85 -2.92 -7.78
C ARG A 171 -3.82 -2.07 -6.98
N THR A 172 -5.01 -2.60 -6.67
CA THR A 172 -6.03 -1.87 -5.90
C THR A 172 -5.52 -1.48 -4.51
N ALA A 173 -4.92 -2.42 -3.77
CA ALA A 173 -4.39 -2.16 -2.44
C ALA A 173 -3.24 -1.14 -2.47
N PHE A 174 -2.37 -1.21 -3.47
CA PHE A 174 -1.19 -0.33 -3.57
C PHE A 174 -1.60 1.07 -4.02
N SER A 175 -2.54 1.19 -4.95
CA SER A 175 -3.15 2.48 -5.32
C SER A 175 -3.82 3.13 -4.12
N PHE A 176 -4.54 2.36 -3.30
CA PHE A 176 -5.13 2.87 -2.06
C PHE A 176 -4.06 3.29 -1.05
N ALA A 177 -3.03 2.48 -0.84
CA ALA A 177 -1.96 2.76 0.12
C ALA A 177 -1.05 3.93 -0.29
N LEU A 178 -0.94 4.24 -1.58
CA LEU A 178 -0.02 5.25 -2.13
C LEU A 178 -0.12 6.63 -1.44
N PRO A 179 -1.29 7.29 -1.32
CA PRO A 179 -1.40 8.55 -0.59
C PRO A 179 -1.01 8.43 0.90
N HIS A 180 -1.27 7.29 1.54
CA HIS A 180 -0.93 7.07 2.95
C HIS A 180 0.59 6.89 3.15
N ILE A 181 1.28 6.17 2.27
CA ILE A 181 2.74 6.04 2.37
C ILE A 181 3.46 7.36 2.05
N MET A 182 2.80 8.26 1.31
CA MET A 182 3.26 9.64 1.08
C MET A 182 2.91 10.58 2.24
N GLY A 183 2.01 10.17 3.14
CA GLY A 183 1.53 10.98 4.28
C GLY A 183 0.47 12.02 3.91
N TRP A 184 -0.08 11.94 2.70
CA TRP A 184 -1.07 12.90 2.20
C TRP A 184 -2.41 12.77 2.89
N ASP A 185 -2.72 11.58 3.44
CA ASP A 185 -3.90 11.37 4.28
C ASP A 185 -3.92 12.32 5.48
N LYS A 186 -2.77 12.62 6.08
CA LYS A 186 -2.64 13.55 7.21
C LYS A 186 -2.81 15.02 6.81
N THR A 187 -2.60 15.34 5.53
CA THR A 187 -2.81 16.69 5.00
C THR A 187 -4.27 16.88 4.60
N VAL A 188 -4.84 15.91 3.86
CA VAL A 188 -6.22 15.98 3.36
C VAL A 188 -7.23 15.86 4.49
N ALA A 189 -6.97 15.02 5.51
CA ALA A 189 -7.86 14.91 6.67
C ALA A 189 -7.94 16.20 7.53
N LYS A 190 -7.01 17.14 7.34
CA LYS A 190 -7.05 18.47 8.00
C LYS A 190 -7.81 19.52 7.19
N LEU A 191 -8.23 19.22 5.97
CA LEU A 191 -9.08 20.13 5.21
C LEU A 191 -10.46 20.17 5.88
N PRO A 192 -10.97 21.35 6.25
CA PRO A 192 -12.32 21.44 6.77
C PRO A 192 -13.27 20.92 5.70
N PHE A 193 -14.07 19.92 6.06
CA PHE A 193 -15.22 19.53 5.26
C PHE A 193 -16.20 20.72 5.33
N SER A 194 -16.19 21.59 4.32
CA SER A 194 -17.21 22.65 4.19
C SER A 194 -18.55 21.99 3.87
N GLY A 195 -19.18 21.44 4.91
CA GLY A 195 -20.60 21.15 4.93
C GLY A 195 -21.33 22.39 5.42
N ASP A 196 -22.00 23.08 4.50
CA ASP A 196 -22.92 24.16 4.84
C ASP A 196 -24.06 23.68 5.75
N HIS A 197 -24.47 24.58 6.64
CA HIS A 197 -25.68 24.65 7.51
C HIS A 197 -25.47 24.41 9.01
N GLN A 198 -25.24 25.51 9.76
CA GLN A 198 -26.30 26.23 10.49
C GLN A 198 -25.71 27.46 11.18
N GLY A 199 -26.33 28.62 10.95
CA GLY A 199 -25.94 29.86 11.58
C GLY A 199 -26.36 29.93 13.05
N SER A 200 -25.50 30.51 13.87
CA SER A 200 -25.86 31.53 14.88
C SER A 200 -24.64 31.90 15.73
N GLY A 201 -24.25 33.18 15.68
CA GLY A 201 -23.89 33.95 16.88
C GLY A 201 -22.51 33.79 17.51
N SER A 202 -21.67 34.82 17.25
CA SER A 202 -20.82 35.55 18.22
C SER A 202 -19.74 34.80 19.02
N GLY A 203 -18.47 35.12 18.72
CA GLY A 203 -17.34 34.85 19.61
C GLY A 203 -16.02 35.37 19.06
N SER A 204 -15.61 36.55 19.55
CA SER A 204 -14.36 37.24 19.25
C SER A 204 -13.12 36.37 19.56
N GLY A 205 -12.23 36.21 18.57
CA GLY A 205 -10.91 35.61 18.75
C GLY A 205 -10.02 35.90 17.56
N SER A 206 -8.94 36.65 17.79
CA SER A 206 -7.96 37.15 16.83
C SER A 206 -7.74 36.25 15.62
N GLY A 207 -8.10 36.76 14.45
CA GLY A 207 -7.67 36.24 13.16
C GLY A 207 -6.16 36.41 13.01
N MET A 208 -5.40 35.46 13.53
CA MET A 208 -4.04 35.25 13.07
C MET A 208 -4.17 34.58 11.71
N VAL A 209 -4.19 35.41 10.67
CA VAL A 209 -4.05 34.98 9.29
C VAL A 209 -2.75 34.19 9.24
N PHE A 210 -2.85 32.86 9.24
CA PHE A 210 -1.74 32.00 8.90
C PHE A 210 -1.38 32.41 7.47
N ARG A 211 -0.30 33.17 7.34
CA ARG A 211 0.29 33.47 6.04
C ARG A 211 0.84 32.14 5.56
N GLN A 212 -0.02 31.38 4.90
CA GLN A 212 0.35 30.20 4.16
C GLN A 212 1.41 30.70 3.19
N ALA A 213 2.68 30.39 3.46
CA ALA A 213 3.72 30.48 2.45
C ALA A 213 3.49 29.35 1.43
N GLN A 214 2.31 29.31 0.83
CA GLN A 214 2.17 28.89 -0.53
C GLN A 214 2.60 30.11 -1.32
N THR A 215 3.85 30.12 -1.77
CA THR A 215 4.17 30.89 -2.97
C THR A 215 3.41 30.18 -4.09
N SER A 216 2.13 30.53 -4.28
CA SER A 216 1.41 30.04 -5.43
C SER A 216 2.06 30.67 -6.66
N GLU A 217 2.10 29.95 -7.78
CA GLU A 217 2.59 30.51 -9.04
C GLU A 217 1.81 31.77 -9.48
N TRP A 218 0.65 32.01 -8.84
CA TRP A 218 -0.29 33.09 -9.08
C TRP A 218 -0.14 34.27 -8.12
N ASP A 219 0.74 34.20 -7.12
CA ASP A 219 1.07 35.31 -6.22
C ASP A 219 2.25 36.14 -6.79
N ARG A 220 2.03 36.77 -7.95
CA ARG A 220 2.89 37.81 -8.50
C ARG A 220 2.18 39.15 -8.54
#